data_AF-W4BIN1-F1
#
_entry.id   AF-W4BIN1-F1
#
_cell.length_a   1.000
_cell.length_b   1.000
_cell.length_c   1.000
_cell.angle_alpha   90.00
_cell.angle_beta   90.00
_cell.angle_gamma   90.00
#
_symmetry.space_group_name_H-M   'P 1'
#
loop_
_entity.id
_entity.type
_entity.pdbx_description
1 polymer ?
#
loop_
_entity_poly.entity_id
_entity_poly.type
_entity_poly.pdbx_seq_one_letter_code
_entity_poly.pdbx_strand_id
1 'polypeptide(L)' 'MSKKHFNENEREILSSNKYVTRVSNKSITYADEFKRLFIDQYMLGKTPREIFETSGFDIEVLGTKRVEQSADRWKKAY' A
#
# COMPACT_ATOMS: atom_id res chain seq x y z
N MET A 1 -16.96 10.88 -2.90
CA MET A 1 -15.55 10.41 -2.94
C MET A 1 -14.70 11.32 -2.05
N SER A 2 -14.63 11.08 -0.74
CA SER A 2 -13.71 11.82 0.13
C SER A 2 -12.28 11.45 -0.26
N LYS A 3 -11.59 12.38 -0.92
CA LYS A 3 -10.17 12.27 -1.24
C LYS A 3 -9.41 12.43 0.07
N LYS A 4 -9.11 11.33 0.77
CA LYS A 4 -8.18 11.35 1.90
C LYS A 4 -6.81 11.76 1.33
N HIS A 5 -6.36 12.95 1.71
CA HIS A 5 -5.02 13.44 1.38
C HIS A 5 -4.07 13.02 2.49
N PHE A 6 -2.86 12.63 2.13
CA PHE A 6 -1.82 12.37 3.11
C PHE A 6 -1.29 13.69 3.66
N ASN A 7 -1.27 13.81 4.97
CA ASN A 7 -0.57 14.89 5.67
C ASN A 7 0.94 14.67 5.61
N GLU A 8 1.71 15.69 5.94
CA GLU A 8 3.18 15.63 5.90
C GLU A 8 3.73 14.47 6.74
N ASN A 9 3.28 14.34 8.00
CA ASN A 9 3.64 13.23 8.88
C ASN A 9 3.32 11.86 8.27
N GLU A 10 2.12 11.69 7.69
CA GLU A 10 1.73 10.42 7.04
C GLU A 10 2.63 10.11 5.84
N ARG A 11 3.03 11.14 5.09
CA ARG A 11 3.95 10.99 3.95
C ARG A 11 5.34 10.60 4.40
N GLU A 12 5.85 11.17 5.49
CA GLU A 12 7.15 10.80 6.05
C GLU A 12 7.17 9.36 6.56
N ILE A 13 6.13 8.96 7.30
CA ILE A 13 5.97 7.58 7.78
C ILE A 13 5.96 6.60 6.60
N LEU A 14 5.14 6.88 5.58
CA LEU A 14 5.06 6.02 4.40
C LEU A 14 6.34 6.05 3.56
N SER A 15 6.99 7.21 3.42
CA SER A 15 8.23 7.35 2.65
C SER A 15 9.43 6.74 3.35
N SER A 16 9.36 6.48 4.66
CA SER A 16 10.39 5.76 5.41
C SER A 16 10.41 4.27 5.07
N ASN A 17 9.31 3.73 4.53
CA ASN A 17 9.22 2.33 4.16
C ASN A 17 9.96 2.05 2.84
N LYS A 18 10.84 1.05 2.83
CA LYS A 18 11.61 0.62 1.65
C LYS A 18 10.76 0.21 0.45
N TYR A 19 9.51 -0.20 0.68
CA TYR A 19 8.58 -0.62 -0.36
C TYR A 19 7.85 0.55 -1.04
N VAL A 20 8.14 1.78 -0.64
CA VAL A 20 7.55 3.00 -1.17
C VAL A 20 8.58 3.76 -1.99
N THR A 21 8.25 3.97 -3.26
CA THR A 21 9.11 4.72 -4.19
C THR A 21 8.84 6.22 -4.09
N ARG A 22 7.57 6.61 -3.92
CA ARG A 22 7.19 8.03 -3.84
C ARG A 22 5.85 8.19 -3.13
N VAL A 23 5.75 9.20 -2.25
CA VAL A 23 4.49 9.62 -1.65
C VAL A 23 4.19 11.07 -1.98
N SER A 24 3.06 11.29 -2.64
CA SER A 24 2.47 12.60 -2.90
C SER A 24 1.24 12.78 -2.01
N ASN A 25 0.78 14.02 -1.82
CA ASN A 25 -0.42 14.30 -1.00
C ASN A 25 -1.68 13.50 -1.42
N LYS A 26 -1.75 13.04 -2.68
CA LYS A 26 -2.92 12.32 -3.21
C LYS A 26 -2.64 10.84 -3.51
N SER A 27 -1.40 10.49 -3.84
CA SER A 27 -1.04 9.19 -4.38
C SER A 27 0.22 8.64 -3.74
N ILE A 28 0.28 7.32 -3.60
CA ILE A 28 1.45 6.57 -3.16
C ILE A 28 1.87 5.65 -4.31
N THR A 29 3.16 5.68 -4.63
CA THR A 29 3.79 4.82 -5.62
C THR A 29 4.59 3.77 -4.87
N TYR A 30 4.19 2.52 -5.05
CA TYR A 30 4.85 1.37 -4.48
C TYR A 30 5.91 0.83 -5.43
N ALA A 31 6.99 0.31 -4.85
CA ALA A 31 8.04 -0.38 -5.58
C ALA A 31 7.47 -1.61 -6.31
N ASP A 32 8.03 -1.93 -7.47
CA ASP A 32 7.60 -3.12 -8.23
C ASP A 32 7.89 -4.43 -7.48
N GLU A 33 8.96 -4.47 -6.69
CA GLU A 33 9.28 -5.58 -5.79
C GLU A 33 8.16 -5.83 -4.79
N PHE A 34 7.57 -4.77 -4.23
CA PHE A 34 6.45 -4.89 -3.31
C PHE A 34 5.21 -5.45 -4.00
N LYS A 35 4.93 -5.04 -5.24
CA LYS A 35 3.79 -5.57 -6.00
C LYS A 35 3.93 -7.07 -6.25
N ARG A 36 5.14 -7.53 -6.58
CA ARG A 36 5.42 -8.97 -6.76
C ARG A 36 5.26 -9.73 -5.45
N LEU A 37 5.89 -9.25 -4.37
CA LEU A 37 5.74 -9.82 -3.03
C LEU A 37 4.27 -9.86 -2.61
N PHE A 38 3.51 -8.82 -2.94
CA PHE A 38 2.08 -8.76 -2.66
C PHE A 38 1.32 -9.88 -3.36
N ILE A 39 1.56 -10.10 -4.66
CA ILE A 39 0.89 -11.16 -5.41
C ILE A 39 1.29 -12.54 -4.85
N ASP A 40 2.56 -12.78 -4.57
CA ASP A 40 3.02 -14.05 -3.99
C ASP A 40 2.35 -14.34 -2.64
N GLN A 41 2.36 -13.36 -1.73
CA GLN A 41 1.72 -13.51 -0.41
C GLN A 41 0.19 -13.64 -0.52
N TYR A 42 -0.41 -12.96 -1.49
CA TYR A 42 -1.83 -13.07 -1.76
C TYR A 42 -2.21 -14.46 -2.30
N MET A 43 -1.37 -15.05 -3.18
CA MET A 43 -1.54 -16.43 -3.66
C MET A 43 -1.38 -17.46 -2.54
N LEU A 44 -0.58 -17.16 -1.51
CA LEU A 44 -0.48 -17.96 -0.28
C LEU A 44 -1.74 -17.87 0.62
N GLY A 45 -2.74 -17.07 0.24
CA GLY A 45 -3.99 -16.91 0.98
C GLY A 45 -3.98 -15.79 2.02
N LYS A 46 -2.93 -14.97 2.08
CA LYS A 46 -2.92 -13.82 3.01
C LYS A 46 -3.83 -12.70 2.52
N THR A 47 -4.45 -12.00 3.46
CA THR A 47 -5.28 -10.84 3.11
C THR A 47 -4.41 -9.63 2.75
N PRO A 48 -4.90 -8.71 1.91
CA PRO A 48 -4.18 -7.48 1.59
C PRO A 48 -3.76 -6.69 2.83
N ARG A 49 -4.61 -6.67 3.87
CA ARG A 49 -4.31 -6.01 5.13
C ARG A 49 -3.06 -6.61 5.79
N GLU A 50 -3.02 -7.93 5.94
CA GLU A 50 -1.89 -8.63 6.57
C GLU A 50 -0.59 -8.43 5.79
N ILE A 51 -0.64 -8.42 4.46
CA ILE A 51 0.54 -8.24 3.62
C ILE A 51 1.15 -6.86 3.84
N PHE A 52 0.31 -5.82 3.85
CA PHE A 52 0.73 -4.46 4.12
C PHE A 52 1.27 -4.32 5.54
N GLU A 53 0.58 -4.86 6.54
CA GLU A 53 1.01 -4.82 7.95
C GLU A 53 2.35 -5.55 8.15
N THR A 54 2.51 -6.75 7.58
CA THR A 54 3.77 -7.52 7.60
C THR A 54 4.91 -6.77 6.89
N SER A 55 4.58 -5.93 5.92
CA SER A 55 5.54 -5.12 5.18
C SER A 55 5.85 -3.78 5.84
N GLY A 56 5.34 -3.55 7.05
CA GLY A 56 5.57 -2.33 7.83
C GLY A 56 4.75 -1.13 7.34
N PHE A 57 3.59 -1.38 6.72
CA PHE A 57 2.63 -0.32 6.43
C PHE A 57 1.61 -0.20 7.55
N ASP A 58 1.39 1.02 8.00
CA ASP A 58 0.32 1.34 8.91
C ASP A 58 -1.01 1.46 8.14
N ILE A 59 -1.91 0.49 8.36
CA ILE A 59 -3.22 0.40 7.71
C ILE A 59 -4.13 1.56 8.13
N GLU A 60 -3.97 2.11 9.34
CA GLU A 60 -4.79 3.23 9.82
C GLU A 60 -4.44 4.51 9.07
N VAL A 61 -3.14 4.74 8.86
CA VAL A 61 -2.61 5.85 8.04
C VAL A 61 -3.02 5.67 6.58
N LEU A 62 -2.79 4.48 6.02
CA LEU A 62 -3.02 4.21 4.59
C LEU A 62 -4.51 4.18 4.24
N GLY A 63 -5.33 3.69 5.18
CA GLY A 63 -6.77 3.49 5.07
C GLY A 63 -7.13 2.21 4.33
N THR A 64 -8.01 1.41 4.94
CA THR A 64 -8.44 0.10 4.42
C THR A 64 -8.96 0.16 2.98
N LYS A 65 -9.78 1.17 2.65
CA LYS A 65 -10.30 1.36 1.28
C LYS A 65 -9.21 1.55 0.23
N ARG A 66 -8.06 2.15 0.60
CA ARG A 66 -6.95 2.37 -0.34
C ARG A 66 -6.14 1.08 -0.52
N VAL A 67 -5.94 0.32 0.56
CA VAL A 67 -5.32 -1.00 0.52
C VAL A 67 -6.12 -1.93 -0.40
N GLU A 68 -7.44 -2.01 -0.21
CA GLU A 68 -8.32 -2.84 -1.04
C GLU A 68 -8.30 -2.43 -2.52
N GLN A 69 -8.40 -1.12 -2.81
CA GLN A 69 -8.32 -0.63 -4.20
C GLN A 69 -6.96 -0.88 -4.85
N SER A 70 -5.87 -0.77 -4.08
CA SER A 70 -4.52 -1.06 -4.57
C SER A 70 -4.37 -2.55 -4.89
N ALA A 71 -4.85 -3.39 -3.98
CA ALA A 71 -4.89 -4.84 -4.14
C ALA A 71 -5.71 -5.25 -5.37
N ASP A 72 -6.94 -4.75 -5.51
CA ASP A 72 -7.80 -5.04 -6.67
C ASP A 72 -7.13 -4.65 -8.00
N ARG A 73 -6.44 -3.49 -8.02
CA ARG A 73 -5.67 -3.06 -9.19
C ARG A 73 -4.54 -4.02 -9.53
N TRP A 74 -3.79 -4.50 -8.54
CA TRP A 74 -2.66 -5.40 -8.78
C TRP A 74 -3.09 -6.79 -9.18
N LYS A 75 -4.17 -7.32 -8.58
CA LYS A 75 -4.79 -8.60 -8.97
C LYS A 75 -5.34 -8.64 -10.39
N LYS A 76 -5.61 -7.47 -10.98
CA LYS A 76 -6.08 -7.35 -12.37
C LYS A 76 -4.93 -7.16 -13.35
N ALA A 77 -3.79 -6.66 -12.87
CA ALA A 77 -2.62 -6.35 -13.69
C ALA A 77 -1.62 -7.52 -13.74
N TYR A 78 -1.60 -8.36 -12.71
CA TYR A 78 -0.86 -9.61 -12.60
C TYR A 78 -1.84 -10.78 -12.60
#